data_AF-A0A8H9C6Y3-F1
#
_entry.id   AF-A0A8H9C6Y3-F1
#
_cell.length_a   1.000
_cell.length_b   1.000
_cell.length_c   1.000
_cell.angle_alpha   90.00
_cell.angle_beta   90.00
_cell.angle_gamma   90.00
#
_symmetry.space_group_name_H-M   'P 1'
#
loop_
_entity.id
_entity.type
_entity.pdbx_description
1 polymer ?
#
loop_
_entity_poly.entity_id
_entity_poly.type
_entity_poly.pdbx_seq_one_letter_code
_entity_poly.pdbx_strand_id
1 'polypeptide(L)'
;MSIWPTGESFVQLPMGDAVARFQAWGGFVKSQPYALRVDTPHGTVSKELWTDWGPASTINLYRTPEDWLVGIGGGGDTVVIDVVDRAGPRIVYGSELDKTDDEKWIFLGYASAGGFVPASRMPECVELLGAGYTRYRKKYQNPHFCTFPIEQ
;
A
#
# COMPACT_ATOMS: atom_id res chain seq x y z
N MET A 1 -9.92 4.43 -26.72
CA MET A 1 -8.96 5.22 -25.91
C MET A 1 -8.18 4.22 -25.09
N SER A 2 -6.86 4.12 -25.27
CA SER A 2 -6.07 3.00 -24.72
C SER A 2 -5.35 3.41 -23.44
N ILE A 3 -5.45 2.57 -22.42
CA ILE A 3 -4.63 2.59 -21.20
C ILE A 3 -3.79 1.32 -21.18
N TRP A 4 -2.54 1.40 -20.76
CA TRP A 4 -1.62 0.26 -20.70
C TRP A 4 -0.76 0.32 -19.44
N PRO A 5 -0.38 -0.82 -18.85
CA PRO A 5 0.56 -0.83 -17.72
C PRO A 5 1.93 -0.31 -18.20
N THR A 6 2.50 0.62 -17.44
CA THR A 6 3.85 1.19 -17.67
C THR A 6 4.88 0.65 -16.69
N GLY A 7 4.42 0.08 -15.57
CA GLY A 7 5.26 -0.64 -14.61
C GLY A 7 4.40 -1.44 -13.64
N GLU A 8 4.94 -2.53 -13.12
CA GLU A 8 4.29 -3.38 -12.13
C GLU A 8 5.34 -3.92 -11.17
N SER A 9 5.05 -3.88 -9.88
CA SER A 9 5.72 -4.72 -8.89
C SER A 9 4.70 -5.62 -8.19
N PHE A 10 5.17 -6.77 -7.70
CA PHE A 10 4.35 -7.69 -6.94
C PHE A 10 5.07 -8.14 -5.67
N VAL A 11 4.29 -8.49 -4.66
CA VAL A 11 4.77 -9.01 -3.38
C VAL A 11 3.85 -10.15 -2.92
N GLN A 12 4.45 -11.28 -2.55
CA GLN A 12 3.73 -12.35 -1.85
C GLN A 12 3.45 -11.85 -0.43
N LEU A 13 2.17 -11.81 -0.07
CA LEU A 13 1.76 -11.40 1.27
C LEU A 13 1.97 -12.56 2.25
N PRO A 14 2.36 -12.27 3.51
CA PRO A 14 2.50 -13.27 4.56
C PRO A 14 1.14 -13.73 5.14
N MET A 15 0.05 -13.51 4.41
CA MET A 15 -1.32 -13.84 4.79
C MET A 15 -2.18 -14.14 3.55
N GLY A 16 -3.21 -14.97 3.72
CA GLY A 16 -4.27 -15.20 2.73
C GLY A 16 -3.85 -15.86 1.41
N ASP A 17 -2.65 -16.46 1.35
CA ASP A 17 -2.03 -16.95 0.10
C ASP A 17 -2.09 -15.91 -1.03
N ALA A 18 -2.01 -14.64 -0.65
CA ALA A 18 -2.36 -13.51 -1.50
C ALA A 18 -1.12 -12.86 -2.13
N VAL A 19 -1.30 -12.29 -3.31
CA VAL A 19 -0.29 -11.49 -4.01
C VAL A 19 -0.82 -10.08 -4.17
N ALA A 20 -0.11 -9.10 -3.62
CA ALA A 20 -0.38 -7.69 -3.91
C ALA A 20 0.47 -7.24 -5.10
N ARG A 21 -0.16 -6.52 -6.03
CA ARG A 21 0.45 -5.92 -7.21
C ARG A 21 0.23 -4.42 -7.19
N PHE A 22 1.31 -3.66 -7.27
CA PHE A 22 1.26 -2.22 -7.46
C PHE A 22 1.53 -1.93 -8.93
N GLN A 23 0.55 -1.35 -9.61
CA GLN A 23 0.57 -1.10 -11.05
C GLN A 23 0.60 0.40 -11.31
N ALA A 24 1.54 0.85 -12.14
CA ALA A 24 1.46 2.14 -12.80
C ALA A 24 0.86 1.95 -14.18
N TRP A 25 -0.13 2.77 -14.50
CA TRP A 25 -0.82 2.77 -15.78
C TRP A 25 -0.50 4.03 -16.56
N GLY A 26 -0.47 4.00 -17.88
CA GLY A 26 -0.26 5.18 -18.73
C GLY A 26 -1.35 5.30 -19.78
N GLY A 27 -1.61 6.52 -20.25
CA GLY A 27 -2.54 6.76 -21.35
C GLY A 27 -2.73 8.24 -21.66
N PHE A 28 -3.43 8.50 -22.76
CA PHE A 28 -3.64 9.87 -23.29
C PHE A 28 -4.54 10.77 -22.44
N VAL A 29 -5.18 10.24 -21.39
CA VAL A 29 -6.22 10.94 -20.59
C VAL A 29 -5.79 11.21 -19.15
N LYS A 30 -4.75 10.52 -18.67
CA LYS A 30 -4.26 10.64 -17.30
C LYS A 30 -2.80 10.19 -17.25
N SER A 31 -1.92 11.05 -16.75
CA SER A 31 -0.52 10.68 -16.51
C SER A 31 -0.43 9.84 -15.25
N GLN A 32 -0.13 8.55 -15.39
CA GLN A 32 0.27 7.66 -14.30
C GLN A 32 -0.75 7.39 -13.18
N PRO A 33 -1.99 6.92 -13.45
CA PRO A 33 -2.81 6.35 -12.39
C PRO A 33 -2.14 5.11 -11.79
N TYR A 34 -2.05 5.07 -10.47
CA TYR A 34 -1.58 3.91 -9.73
C TYR A 34 -2.75 3.03 -9.33
N ALA A 35 -2.55 1.72 -9.22
CA ALA A 35 -3.55 0.79 -8.71
C ALA A 35 -2.92 -0.25 -7.80
N LEU A 36 -3.64 -0.59 -6.72
CA LEU A 36 -3.35 -1.76 -5.91
C LEU A 36 -4.33 -2.86 -6.32
N ARG A 37 -3.78 -3.93 -6.90
CA ARG A 37 -4.50 -5.17 -7.19
C ARG A 37 -4.07 -6.23 -6.19
N VAL A 38 -5.03 -6.98 -5.65
CA VAL A 38 -4.75 -8.13 -4.79
C VAL A 38 -5.41 -9.35 -5.38
N ASP A 39 -4.60 -10.37 -5.63
CA ASP A 39 -5.03 -11.68 -6.09
C ASP A 39 -4.95 -12.67 -4.92
N THR A 40 -6.00 -13.44 -4.67
CA THR A 40 -6.05 -14.56 -3.73
C THR A 40 -6.53 -15.81 -4.45
N PRO A 41 -6.44 -17.01 -3.84
CA PRO A 41 -7.04 -18.23 -4.42
C PRO A 41 -8.55 -18.13 -4.66
N HIS A 42 -9.23 -17.18 -4.01
CA HIS A 42 -10.68 -17.03 -4.03
C HIS A 42 -11.16 -15.87 -4.92
N GLY A 43 -10.26 -15.03 -5.44
CA GLY A 43 -10.62 -13.98 -6.37
C GLY A 43 -9.60 -12.85 -6.45
N THR A 44 -10.01 -11.76 -7.08
CA THR A 44 -9.18 -10.57 -7.27
C THR A 44 -9.98 -9.33 -6.92
N VAL A 45 -9.33 -8.38 -6.24
CA VAL A 45 -9.84 -7.01 -6.07
C VAL A 45 -8.81 -6.03 -6.61
N SER A 46 -9.27 -4.92 -7.19
CA SER A 46 -8.40 -3.86 -7.68
C SER A 46 -8.96 -2.50 -7.27
N LYS A 47 -8.08 -1.62 -6.82
CA LYS A 47 -8.41 -0.27 -6.38
C LYS A 47 -7.45 0.71 -7.02
N GLU A 48 -8.00 1.65 -7.80
CA GLU A 48 -7.24 2.84 -8.22
C GLU A 48 -6.83 3.63 -6.97
N LEU A 49 -5.57 4.02 -6.96
CA LEU A 49 -4.89 4.74 -5.91
C LEU A 49 -4.77 6.22 -6.30
N TRP A 50 -4.92 7.12 -5.31
CA TRP A 50 -4.79 8.58 -5.36
C TRP A 50 -4.74 9.20 -6.77
N THR A 51 -5.80 9.90 -7.15
CA THR A 51 -5.87 10.49 -8.50
C THR A 51 -5.08 11.78 -8.66
N ASP A 52 -4.77 12.50 -7.58
CA ASP A 52 -4.31 13.91 -7.65
C ASP A 52 -3.31 14.34 -6.55
N TRP A 53 -2.68 13.40 -5.84
CA TRP A 53 -1.88 13.71 -4.63
C TRP A 53 -0.37 13.92 -4.85
N GLY A 54 0.00 14.67 -5.91
CA GLY A 54 1.38 15.07 -6.17
C GLY A 54 2.28 13.92 -6.71
N PRO A 55 3.61 13.98 -6.56
CA PRO A 55 4.54 13.01 -7.15
C PRO A 55 4.62 11.68 -6.38
N ALA A 56 3.67 11.39 -5.50
CA ALA A 56 3.64 10.16 -4.73
C ALA A 56 3.50 8.96 -5.69
N SER A 57 4.56 8.15 -5.75
CA SER A 57 4.69 6.98 -6.63
C SER A 57 4.90 5.68 -5.84
N THR A 58 4.73 5.77 -4.52
CA THR A 58 4.97 4.70 -3.55
C THR A 58 3.75 4.51 -2.65
N ILE A 59 3.52 3.27 -2.22
CA ILE A 59 2.56 2.89 -1.18
C ILE A 59 3.30 2.18 -0.05
N ASN A 60 2.97 2.50 1.20
CA ASN A 60 3.39 1.72 2.36
C ASN A 60 2.38 0.59 2.58
N LEU A 61 2.85 -0.63 2.80
CA LEU A 61 2.02 -1.81 3.01
C LEU A 61 2.14 -2.29 4.46
N TYR A 62 1.01 -2.66 5.05
CA TYR A 62 0.93 -3.19 6.42
C TYR A 62 0.00 -4.38 6.49
N ARG A 63 0.18 -5.18 7.54
CA ARG A 63 -0.73 -6.24 7.96
C ARG A 63 -1.40 -5.82 9.27
N THR A 64 -2.73 -5.91 9.34
CA THR A 64 -3.47 -5.74 10.60
C THR A 64 -3.48 -7.05 11.41
N PRO A 65 -3.84 -7.03 12.71
CA PRO A 65 -4.03 -8.25 13.51
C PRO A 65 -5.09 -9.22 12.95
N GLU A 66 -6.05 -8.71 12.18
CA GLU A 66 -7.10 -9.46 11.50
C GLU A 66 -6.65 -10.03 10.15
N ASP A 67 -5.36 -9.90 9.80
CA ASP A 67 -4.77 -10.32 8.53
C ASP A 67 -5.29 -9.58 7.31
N TRP A 68 -5.72 -8.33 7.49
CA TRP A 68 -6.03 -7.43 6.38
C TRP A 68 -4.77 -6.74 5.86
N LEU A 69 -4.73 -6.51 4.55
CA LEU A 69 -3.72 -5.68 3.91
C LEU A 69 -4.14 -4.22 4.01
N VAL A 70 -3.27 -3.38 4.54
CA VAL A 70 -3.43 -1.92 4.49
C VAL A 70 -2.40 -1.36 3.51
N GLY A 71 -2.85 -0.49 2.63
CA GLY A 71 -2.01 0.34 1.78
C GLY A 71 -2.21 1.81 2.12
N ILE A 72 -1.15 2.51 2.51
CA ILE A 72 -1.17 3.96 2.75
C ILE A 72 -0.37 4.65 1.64
N GLY A 73 -1.00 5.61 0.97
CA GLY A 73 -0.50 6.29 -0.20
C GLY A 73 -0.20 7.78 -0.02
N GLY A 74 0.06 8.45 -1.15
CA GLY A 74 0.16 9.91 -1.22
C GLY A 74 -1.07 10.59 -0.61
N GLY A 75 -0.87 11.72 0.07
CA GLY A 75 -1.98 12.40 0.76
C GLY A 75 -2.48 11.71 2.03
N GLY A 76 -1.96 10.52 2.35
CA GLY A 76 -2.43 9.70 3.47
C GLY A 76 -3.67 8.88 3.12
N ASP A 77 -4.05 8.84 1.84
CA ASP A 77 -5.15 8.00 1.39
C ASP A 77 -4.86 6.54 1.75
N THR A 78 -5.87 5.86 2.29
CA THR A 78 -5.72 4.52 2.86
C THR A 78 -6.69 3.57 2.18
N VAL A 79 -6.16 2.46 1.68
CA VAL A 79 -6.95 1.32 1.21
C VAL A 79 -6.74 0.16 2.17
N VAL A 80 -7.83 -0.52 2.53
CA VAL A 80 -7.78 -1.70 3.39
C VAL A 80 -8.50 -2.83 2.69
N ILE A 81 -7.87 -4.00 2.62
CA ILE A 81 -8.36 -5.15 1.89
C ILE A 81 -8.31 -6.36 2.82
N ASP A 82 -9.45 -6.99 3.03
CA ASP A 82 -9.50 -8.32 3.63
C ASP A 82 -9.00 -9.31 2.57
N VAL A 83 -7.89 -10.00 2.86
CA VAL A 83 -7.26 -10.95 1.94
C VAL A 83 -7.41 -12.40 2.39
N VAL A 84 -8.02 -12.63 3.55
CA VAL A 84 -8.21 -13.96 4.15
C VAL A 84 -9.66 -14.45 4.07
N ASP A 85 -10.60 -13.59 3.68
CA ASP A 85 -11.99 -13.96 3.46
C ASP A 85 -12.12 -15.07 2.39
N ARG A 86 -12.81 -16.15 2.75
CA ARG A 86 -13.08 -17.30 1.87
C ARG A 86 -14.01 -16.95 0.72
N ALA A 87 -14.78 -15.87 0.84
CA ALA A 87 -15.60 -15.36 -0.25
C ALA A 87 -14.79 -14.62 -1.33
N GLY A 88 -13.50 -14.38 -1.10
CA GLY A 88 -12.63 -13.60 -1.98
C GLY A 88 -12.21 -12.28 -1.35
N PRO A 89 -11.20 -11.61 -1.91
CA PRO A 89 -10.68 -10.39 -1.34
C PRO A 89 -11.71 -9.25 -1.48
N ARG A 90 -11.87 -8.44 -0.44
CA ARG A 90 -12.81 -7.31 -0.44
C ARG A 90 -12.21 -6.07 0.18
N ILE A 91 -12.65 -4.90 -0.29
CA ILE A 91 -12.27 -3.64 0.35
C ILE A 91 -13.05 -3.49 1.66
N VAL A 92 -12.32 -3.17 2.72
CA VAL A 92 -12.87 -2.88 4.05
C VAL A 92 -13.11 -1.38 4.17
N TYR A 93 -14.28 -0.99 4.66
CA TYR A 93 -14.70 0.41 4.75
C TYR A 93 -15.19 0.79 6.15
N GLY A 94 -15.14 2.09 6.46
CA GLY A 94 -15.86 2.70 7.57
C GLY A 94 -15.66 2.03 8.92
N SER A 95 -16.76 1.63 9.56
CA SER A 95 -16.79 1.15 10.95
C SER A 95 -16.11 -0.20 11.18
N GLU A 96 -15.81 -0.98 10.13
CA GLU A 96 -14.97 -2.19 10.27
C GLU A 96 -13.52 -1.81 10.53
N LEU A 97 -13.01 -0.81 9.80
CA LEU A 97 -11.65 -0.32 9.96
C LEU A 97 -11.44 0.35 11.33
N ASP A 98 -12.46 1.04 11.84
CA ASP A 98 -12.42 1.70 13.15
C ASP A 98 -12.23 0.73 14.32
N LYS A 99 -12.50 -0.56 14.12
CA LYS A 99 -12.29 -1.60 15.14
C LYS A 99 -10.85 -2.08 15.22
N THR A 100 -10.03 -1.77 14.21
CA THR A 100 -8.63 -2.19 14.17
C THR A 100 -7.75 -1.21 14.95
N ASP A 101 -6.83 -1.76 15.72
CA ASP A 101 -5.84 -1.02 16.49
C ASP A 101 -4.59 -0.81 15.62
N ASP A 102 -4.41 0.41 15.12
CA ASP A 102 -3.33 0.80 14.21
C ASP A 102 -1.94 0.77 14.85
N GLU A 103 -1.88 0.81 16.18
CA GLU A 103 -0.62 0.64 16.90
C GLU A 103 -0.05 -0.77 16.80
N LYS A 104 -0.87 -1.75 16.39
CA LYS A 104 -0.51 -3.17 16.23
C LYS A 104 -0.28 -3.57 14.79
N TRP A 105 -0.43 -2.66 13.84
CA TRP A 105 -0.15 -2.96 12.44
C TRP A 105 1.33 -3.23 12.22
N ILE A 106 1.61 -4.24 11.41
CA ILE A 106 2.97 -4.66 11.09
C ILE A 106 3.34 -4.10 9.72
N PHE A 107 4.33 -3.23 9.66
CA PHE A 107 4.88 -2.73 8.41
C PHE A 107 5.53 -3.86 7.61
N LEU A 108 5.09 -4.03 6.37
CA LEU A 108 5.60 -5.07 5.46
C LEU A 108 6.71 -4.53 4.56
N GLY A 109 6.63 -3.24 4.21
CA GLY A 109 7.52 -2.60 3.25
C GLY A 109 6.78 -1.57 2.41
N TYR A 110 7.46 -1.01 1.42
CA TYR A 110 6.84 -0.11 0.46
C TYR A 110 6.94 -0.66 -0.96
N ALA A 111 5.92 -0.38 -1.77
CA ALA A 111 5.89 -0.75 -3.17
C ALA A 111 5.85 0.50 -4.05
N SER A 112 6.51 0.42 -5.20
CA SER A 112 6.42 1.38 -6.30
C SER A 112 6.32 0.61 -7.61
N ALA A 113 6.13 1.32 -8.72
CA ALA A 113 6.20 0.71 -10.05
C ALA A 113 7.59 0.12 -10.37
N GLY A 114 8.65 0.59 -9.67
CA GLY A 114 10.02 0.11 -9.82
C GLY A 114 10.37 -1.09 -8.94
N GLY A 115 9.50 -1.50 -8.02
CA GLY A 115 9.74 -2.65 -7.15
C GLY A 115 9.15 -2.52 -5.76
N PHE A 116 9.26 -3.62 -5.01
CA PHE A 116 8.92 -3.72 -3.60
C PHE A 116 10.20 -3.77 -2.76
N VAL A 117 10.24 -3.00 -1.67
CA VAL A 117 11.32 -3.01 -0.69
C VAL A 117 10.75 -3.47 0.65
N PRO A 118 11.19 -4.64 1.17
CA PRO A 118 10.65 -5.18 2.41
C PRO A 118 11.13 -4.37 3.62
N ALA A 119 10.35 -4.44 4.70
CA ALA A 119 10.67 -3.80 5.99
C ALA A 119 12.04 -4.22 6.56
N SER A 120 12.53 -5.41 6.22
CA SER A 120 13.87 -5.89 6.63
C SER A 120 15.03 -5.15 5.98
N ARG A 121 14.80 -4.49 4.82
CA ARG A 121 15.81 -3.67 4.13
C ARG A 121 15.69 -2.20 4.46
N MET A 122 14.46 -1.71 4.58
CA MET A 122 14.19 -0.33 4.93
C MET A 122 13.05 -0.31 5.94
N PRO A 123 13.32 0.09 7.20
CA PRO A 123 12.25 0.32 8.16
C PRO A 123 11.37 1.46 7.66
N GLU A 124 10.25 1.68 8.33
CA GLU A 124 9.25 2.63 7.88
C GLU A 124 9.75 4.08 7.89
N CYS A 125 10.35 4.48 6.77
CA CYS A 125 11.12 5.71 6.62
C CYS A 125 10.80 6.44 5.31
N VAL A 126 9.72 6.05 4.64
CA VAL A 126 9.25 6.71 3.41
C VAL A 126 8.26 7.80 3.79
N GLU A 127 8.61 9.05 3.50
CA GLU A 127 7.68 10.16 3.63
C GLU A 127 6.64 10.07 2.50
N LEU A 128 5.40 9.75 2.86
CA LEU A 128 4.28 9.90 1.95
C LEU A 128 3.91 11.39 1.91
N LEU A 129 4.38 12.08 0.88
CA LEU A 129 4.16 13.52 0.66
C LEU A 129 2.67 13.85 0.88
N GLY A 130 2.40 14.81 1.78
CA GLY A 130 1.05 15.28 2.05
C GLY A 130 0.17 14.38 2.93
N ALA A 131 0.70 13.34 3.61
CA ALA A 131 -0.08 12.42 4.45
C ALA A 131 -0.72 13.01 5.73
N GLY A 132 -1.12 14.29 5.72
CA GLY A 132 -1.60 15.03 6.88
C GLY A 132 -3.00 14.66 7.37
N TYR A 133 -3.75 13.82 6.64
CA TYR A 133 -5.17 13.58 6.93
C TYR A 133 -5.48 12.20 7.51
N THR A 134 -4.57 11.23 7.43
CA THR A 134 -4.81 9.91 8.00
C THR A 134 -4.38 9.83 9.46
N ARG A 135 -5.25 9.26 10.31
CA ARG A 135 -4.96 9.03 11.73
C ARG A 135 -3.75 8.11 11.94
N TYR A 136 -3.41 7.30 10.93
CA TYR A 136 -2.36 6.28 10.96
C TYR A 136 -0.93 6.83 10.81
N ARG A 137 -0.76 8.13 10.50
CA ARG A 137 0.54 8.72 10.07
C ARG A 137 1.59 8.89 11.17
N LYS A 138 1.17 9.10 12.44
CA LYS A 138 2.04 9.73 13.46
C LYS A 138 3.16 8.83 14.00
N LYS A 139 2.99 7.51 14.06
CA LYS A 139 3.97 6.59 14.71
C LYS A 139 5.06 6.07 13.75
N TYR A 140 4.86 6.27 12.46
CA TYR A 140 5.31 5.32 11.44
C TYR A 140 6.03 6.02 10.26
N GLN A 141 5.89 7.34 10.11
CA GLN A 141 6.56 8.14 9.07
C GLN A 141 7.41 9.25 9.68
N ASN A 142 8.38 8.91 10.53
CA ASN A 142 9.20 9.91 11.22
C ASN A 142 10.63 9.99 10.64
N PRO A 143 10.87 10.84 9.62
CA PRO A 143 12.19 11.03 9.03
C PRO A 143 13.24 11.52 10.04
N HIS A 144 12.84 12.09 11.18
CA HIS A 144 13.77 12.54 12.23
C HIS A 144 14.49 11.38 12.95
N PHE A 145 14.00 10.14 12.81
CA PHE A 145 14.62 8.92 13.34
C PHE A 145 15.26 8.03 12.26
N CYS A 146 15.11 8.39 10.98
CA CYS A 146 15.64 7.63 9.85
C CYS A 146 17.11 8.02 9.57
N THR A 147 18.01 7.69 10.51
CA THR A 147 19.45 7.73 10.26
C THR A 147 19.92 6.35 9.83
N PHE A 148 20.33 6.21 8.58
CA PHE A 148 20.92 4.98 8.09
C PHE A 148 22.36 4.86 8.61
N PRO A 149 22.81 3.73 9.16
CA PRO A 149 24.23 3.46 9.24
C PRO A 149 24.77 3.38 7.81
N ILE A 150 25.76 4.20 7.49
CA ILE A 150 26.53 4.07 6.26
C ILE A 150 27.30 2.75 6.42
N GLU A 151 26.91 1.71 5.67
CA GLU A 151 27.78 0.54 5.51
C GLU A 151 29.08 1.02 4.83
N GLN A 152 30.20 0.85 5.55
CA GLN A 152 31.55 1.08 5.06
C GLN A 152 32.05 -0.11 4.23
#